data_AF-A0A0G0S8C1-F1
#
_entry.id   AF-A0A0G0S8C1-F1
#
_cell.length_a   1.000
_cell.length_b   1.000
_cell.length_c   1.000
_cell.angle_alpha   90.00
_cell.angle_beta   90.00
_cell.angle_gamma   90.00
#
_symmetry.space_group_name_H-M   'P 1'
#
loop_
_entity.id
_entity.type
_entity.pdbx_description
1 polymer ?
#
loop_
_entity_poly.entity_id
_entity_poly.type
_entity_poly.pdbx_seq_one_letter_code
_entity_poly.pdbx_strand_id
1 'polypeptide(L)'
;MLFSHKRTILFINKEKIQWVAGQVPKGKLLGEVQSLPWSEENFIVALDEIFNKFPKKLRIVIGEEFSYVTHFQKNDKKTSIVSEAQAFIPEKLQDGWDSCEEKTGDIQIMAVQQKIFTMLKKEIYHRSLQVEALEIESVSIARMLHEEKNKCYIFARNSGRIILGIVQDGEILASRIFSKLPDQEYVKKLVDYIARPKDVPIEQVFIQDKTGKLSVMLKSLGFKVLDGELDPMIGICRKLDLTGRDKDVLNIPLNQSNGAGNNNGENNGSMNLREKILLIIFLLSVVGGSAFVYYTKKIKPGVVKIAPSFQNIESDPTGLRWGK
;
A
#
# COMPACT_ATOMS: atom_id res chain seq x y z
N MET A 1 -3.52 -28.30 5.10
CA MET A 1 -2.28 -28.17 4.30
C MET A 1 -2.44 -26.99 3.36
N LEU A 2 -1.59 -25.96 3.44
CA LEU A 2 -1.54 -24.90 2.42
C LEU A 2 -0.80 -25.45 1.20
N PHE A 3 -1.50 -25.67 0.09
CA PHE A 3 -0.88 -26.06 -1.17
C PHE A 3 0.03 -24.93 -1.66
N SER A 4 1.26 -25.26 -2.05
CA SER A 4 2.16 -24.25 -2.61
C SER A 4 1.83 -24.01 -4.08
N HIS A 5 1.68 -22.75 -4.47
CA HIS A 5 1.39 -22.37 -5.84
C HIS A 5 2.55 -21.58 -6.45
N LYS A 6 2.67 -21.66 -7.79
CA LYS A 6 3.60 -20.80 -8.53
C LYS A 6 2.90 -19.47 -8.87
N ARG A 7 3.60 -18.36 -8.66
CA ARG A 7 3.19 -17.00 -9.03
C ARG A 7 4.35 -16.29 -9.69
N THR A 8 4.06 -15.26 -10.46
CA THR A 8 5.07 -14.29 -10.86
C THR A 8 5.23 -13.28 -9.75
N ILE A 9 6.46 -13.00 -9.36
CA ILE A 9 6.79 -11.95 -8.41
C ILE A 9 7.40 -10.81 -9.22
N LEU A 10 6.84 -9.63 -9.09
CA LEU A 10 7.28 -8.42 -9.78
C LEU A 10 7.63 -7.37 -8.72
N PHE A 11 8.86 -6.88 -8.74
CA PHE A 11 9.32 -5.81 -7.88
C PHE A 11 9.71 -4.60 -8.73
N ILE A 12 9.20 -3.43 -8.36
CA ILE A 12 9.37 -2.19 -9.10
C ILE A 12 9.88 -1.12 -8.14
N ASN A 13 11.06 -0.57 -8.38
CA ASN A 13 11.55 0.60 -7.64
C ASN A 13 12.18 1.62 -8.60
N LYS A 14 12.70 2.72 -8.06
CA LYS A 14 13.22 3.83 -8.88
C LYS A 14 14.47 3.47 -9.70
N GLU A 15 15.15 2.39 -9.36
CA GLU A 15 16.37 1.96 -10.04
C GLU A 15 16.10 0.86 -11.07
N LYS A 16 15.18 -0.06 -10.77
CA LYS A 16 14.99 -1.29 -11.56
C LYS A 16 13.60 -1.89 -11.45
N ILE A 17 13.32 -2.73 -12.43
CA ILE A 17 12.18 -3.64 -12.52
C ILE A 17 12.75 -5.05 -12.45
N GLN A 18 12.27 -5.86 -11.53
CA GLN A 18 12.73 -7.22 -11.33
C GLN A 18 11.56 -8.20 -11.34
N TRP A 19 11.73 -9.35 -11.98
CA TRP A 19 10.70 -10.38 -11.95
C TRP A 19 11.26 -11.79 -11.98
N VAL A 20 10.52 -12.71 -11.37
CA VAL A 20 10.87 -14.14 -11.27
C VAL A 20 9.63 -14.96 -10.94
N ALA A 21 9.67 -16.27 -11.17
CA ALA A 21 8.67 -17.16 -10.60
C ALA A 21 8.92 -17.33 -9.08
N GLY A 22 7.86 -17.37 -8.28
CA GLY A 22 7.92 -17.58 -6.83
C GLY A 22 6.99 -18.73 -6.40
N GLN A 23 7.38 -19.42 -5.34
CA GLN A 23 6.57 -20.43 -4.66
C GLN A 23 5.92 -19.81 -3.43
N VAL A 24 4.61 -19.64 -3.49
CA VAL A 24 3.79 -19.03 -2.43
C VAL A 24 2.97 -20.11 -1.71
N PRO A 25 2.74 -20.02 -0.39
CA PRO A 25 3.22 -18.99 0.54
C PRO A 25 4.62 -19.30 1.13
N LYS A 26 5.43 -20.16 0.48
CA LYS A 26 6.67 -20.69 1.07
C LYS A 26 7.83 -19.68 1.15
N GLY A 27 7.69 -18.48 0.57
CA GLY A 27 8.77 -17.50 0.59
C GLY A 27 9.99 -17.91 -0.23
N LYS A 28 9.82 -18.57 -1.37
CA LYS A 28 10.94 -19.06 -2.19
C LYS A 28 10.86 -18.54 -3.63
N LEU A 29 11.95 -17.96 -4.13
CA LEU A 29 12.11 -17.61 -5.55
C LEU A 29 12.55 -18.84 -6.36
N LEU A 30 12.09 -18.93 -7.60
CA LEU A 30 12.30 -20.05 -8.50
C LEU A 30 13.01 -19.57 -9.77
N GLY A 31 14.33 -19.73 -9.82
CA GLY A 31 15.17 -19.36 -10.95
C GLY A 31 15.90 -18.04 -10.75
N GLU A 32 16.55 -17.58 -11.82
CA GLU A 32 17.29 -16.33 -11.84
C GLU A 32 16.33 -15.13 -11.92
N VAL A 33 16.57 -14.12 -11.08
CA VAL A 33 15.81 -12.88 -11.08
C VAL A 33 16.16 -12.07 -12.32
N GLN A 34 15.18 -11.92 -13.21
CA GLN A 34 15.30 -11.05 -14.37
C GLN A 34 15.26 -9.59 -13.90
N SER A 35 16.01 -8.72 -14.57
CA SER A 35 16.12 -7.33 -14.17
C SER A 35 16.33 -6.39 -15.36
N LEU A 36 15.63 -5.27 -15.35
CA LEU A 36 15.85 -4.13 -16.25
C LEU A 36 15.96 -2.83 -15.43
N PRO A 37 16.70 -1.81 -15.89
CA PRO A 37 16.62 -0.48 -15.29
C PRO A 37 15.18 0.07 -15.35
N TRP A 38 14.78 0.84 -14.35
CA TRP A 38 13.44 1.44 -14.33
C TRP A 38 13.27 2.47 -15.45
N SER A 39 12.31 2.21 -16.33
CA SER A 39 11.69 3.17 -17.24
C SER A 39 10.27 2.68 -17.58
N GLU A 40 9.40 3.56 -18.07
CA GLU A 40 8.04 3.16 -18.48
C GLU A 40 8.08 2.18 -19.66
N GLU A 41 9.05 2.33 -20.57
CA GLU A 41 9.29 1.42 -21.70
C GLU A 41 9.79 0.05 -21.22
N ASN A 42 10.77 0.03 -20.33
CA ASN A 42 11.29 -1.24 -19.77
C ASN A 42 10.23 -1.95 -18.92
N PHE A 43 9.31 -1.21 -18.32
CA PHE A 43 8.18 -1.78 -17.60
C PHE A 43 7.25 -2.53 -18.55
N ILE A 44 6.92 -1.94 -19.70
CA ILE A 44 6.15 -2.60 -20.77
C ILE A 44 6.88 -3.87 -21.23
N VAL A 45 8.18 -3.80 -21.50
CA VAL A 45 9.00 -4.96 -21.91
C VAL A 45 8.96 -6.08 -20.86
N ALA A 46 9.12 -5.73 -19.57
CA ALA A 46 9.05 -6.69 -18.48
C ALA A 46 7.67 -7.37 -18.41
N LEU A 47 6.58 -6.61 -18.58
CA LEU A 47 5.23 -7.17 -18.59
C LEU A 47 4.97 -8.06 -19.81
N ASP A 48 5.51 -7.73 -20.98
CA ASP A 48 5.41 -8.57 -22.19
C ASP A 48 6.15 -9.90 -21.98
N GLU A 49 7.33 -9.86 -21.37
CA GLU A 49 8.07 -11.08 -21.01
C GLU A 49 7.30 -11.92 -19.98
N ILE A 50 6.75 -11.30 -18.94
CA ILE A 50 5.91 -11.97 -17.94
C ILE A 50 4.72 -12.65 -18.61
N PHE A 51 4.00 -11.96 -19.48
CA PHE A 51 2.83 -12.49 -20.17
C PHE A 51 3.16 -13.73 -21.01
N ASN A 52 4.32 -13.73 -21.66
CA ASN A 52 4.73 -14.80 -22.57
C ASN A 52 5.34 -16.01 -21.86
N LYS A 53 6.10 -15.81 -20.78
CA LYS A 53 6.96 -16.86 -20.19
C LYS A 53 6.61 -17.27 -18.77
N PHE A 54 5.86 -16.47 -18.03
CA PHE A 54 5.65 -16.65 -16.60
C PHE A 54 4.18 -16.90 -16.25
N PRO A 55 3.86 -17.38 -15.02
CA PRO A 55 2.49 -17.48 -14.55
C PRO A 55 1.75 -16.14 -14.66
N LYS A 56 0.53 -16.15 -15.20
CA LYS A 56 -0.27 -14.93 -15.38
C LYS A 56 -0.80 -14.30 -14.08
N LYS A 57 -0.64 -15.00 -12.94
CA LYS A 57 -0.99 -14.49 -11.61
C LYS A 57 0.23 -13.86 -10.95
N LEU A 58 0.16 -12.55 -10.68
CA LEU A 58 1.23 -11.73 -10.15
C LEU A 58 1.04 -11.44 -8.66
N ARG A 59 2.16 -11.36 -7.93
CA ARG A 59 2.28 -10.59 -6.71
C ARG A 59 3.30 -9.49 -6.94
N ILE A 60 2.92 -8.26 -6.61
CA ILE A 60 3.68 -7.07 -6.98
C ILE A 60 4.14 -6.37 -5.71
N VAL A 61 5.39 -5.95 -5.70
CA VAL A 61 5.95 -5.08 -4.68
C VAL A 61 6.36 -3.77 -5.31
N ILE A 62 5.91 -2.67 -4.71
CA ILE A 62 6.28 -1.31 -5.08
C ILE A 62 7.32 -0.80 -4.09
N GLY A 63 8.43 -0.29 -4.63
CA GLY A 63 9.50 0.32 -3.86
C GLY A 63 9.01 1.53 -3.08
N GLU A 64 9.66 1.78 -1.96
CA GLU A 64 9.29 2.89 -1.07
C GLU A 64 9.36 4.26 -1.77
N GLU A 65 10.17 4.43 -2.82
CA GLU A 65 10.27 5.71 -3.54
C GLU A 65 9.02 6.06 -4.34
N PHE A 66 8.15 5.08 -4.59
CA PHE A 66 6.91 5.22 -5.35
C PHE A 66 5.67 5.08 -4.47
N SER A 67 5.85 5.07 -3.15
CA SER A 67 4.78 4.68 -2.25
C SER A 67 4.89 5.34 -0.88
N TYR A 68 3.88 5.11 -0.05
CA TYR A 68 3.73 5.70 1.27
C TYR A 68 3.20 4.62 2.22
N VAL A 69 3.88 4.42 3.35
CA VAL A 69 3.36 3.64 4.48
C VAL A 69 3.30 4.56 5.68
N THR A 70 2.14 4.59 6.35
CA THR A 70 2.02 5.28 7.63
C THR A 70 1.14 4.50 8.59
N HIS A 71 1.26 4.84 9.86
CA HIS A 71 0.57 4.25 10.99
C HIS A 71 0.03 5.37 11.87
N PHE A 72 -1.20 5.23 12.35
CA PHE A 72 -1.78 6.15 13.34
C PHE A 72 -2.78 5.43 14.25
N GLN A 73 -2.95 5.95 15.47
CA GLN A 73 -3.96 5.44 16.39
C GLN A 73 -5.36 5.78 15.87
N LYS A 74 -6.26 4.81 15.87
CA LYS A 74 -7.65 5.04 15.50
C LYS A 74 -8.30 6.01 16.48
N ASN A 75 -8.83 7.11 15.96
CA ASN A 75 -9.57 8.06 16.77
C ASN A 75 -10.97 7.51 17.09
N ASP A 76 -11.38 7.55 18.37
CA ASP A 76 -12.75 7.18 18.78
C ASP A 76 -13.81 8.16 18.24
N LYS A 77 -13.39 9.37 17.85
CA LYS A 77 -14.24 10.30 17.11
C LYS A 77 -14.44 9.73 15.70
N LYS A 78 -15.66 9.78 15.16
CA LYS A 78 -16.04 9.26 13.83
C LYS A 78 -15.37 10.00 12.65
N THR A 79 -14.06 10.20 12.69
CA THR A 79 -13.25 10.71 11.59
C THR A 79 -13.01 9.59 10.58
N SER A 80 -13.04 9.94 9.30
CA SER A 80 -12.76 8.97 8.24
C SER A 80 -11.27 8.65 8.24
N ILE A 81 -10.92 7.36 8.12
CA ILE A 81 -9.54 6.86 7.94
C ILE A 81 -8.82 7.64 6.84
N VAL A 82 -9.52 7.91 5.74
CA VAL A 82 -9.00 8.68 4.61
C VAL A 82 -8.59 10.09 5.03
N SER A 83 -9.41 10.76 5.87
CA SER A 83 -9.13 12.12 6.31
C SER A 83 -7.90 12.19 7.22
N GLU A 84 -7.70 11.19 8.07
CA GLU A 84 -6.52 11.09 8.94
C GLU A 84 -5.26 10.77 8.12
N ALA A 85 -5.34 9.80 7.21
CA ALA A 85 -4.24 9.45 6.31
C ALA A 85 -3.80 10.62 5.42
N GLN A 86 -4.72 11.49 5.00
CA GLN A 86 -4.43 12.66 4.18
C GLN A 86 -3.53 13.70 4.87
N ALA A 87 -3.35 13.62 6.20
CA ALA A 87 -2.36 14.43 6.92
C ALA A 87 -0.91 14.02 6.61
N PHE A 88 -0.71 12.77 6.17
CA PHE A 88 0.61 12.17 5.94
C PHE A 88 0.86 11.85 4.47
N ILE A 89 -0.19 11.53 3.70
CA ILE A 89 -0.10 11.13 2.31
C ILE A 89 -0.53 12.32 1.43
N PRO A 90 0.36 12.85 0.57
CA PRO A 90 0.04 13.99 -0.28
C PRO A 90 -0.85 13.62 -1.47
N GLU A 91 -0.89 12.33 -1.83
CA GLU A 91 -1.72 11.81 -2.92
C GLU A 91 -3.20 11.78 -2.55
N LYS A 92 -4.08 11.98 -3.54
CA LYS A 92 -5.51 11.78 -3.33
C LYS A 92 -5.79 10.29 -3.15
N LEU A 93 -6.34 9.92 -2.01
CA LEU A 93 -6.68 8.53 -1.66
C LEU A 93 -8.03 8.11 -2.26
N GLN A 94 -8.16 8.16 -3.59
CA GLN A 94 -9.35 7.65 -4.31
C GLN A 94 -9.19 6.19 -4.72
N ASP A 95 -7.99 5.84 -5.18
CA ASP A 95 -7.56 4.50 -5.57
C ASP A 95 -6.05 4.34 -5.25
N GLY A 96 -5.51 3.14 -5.44
CA GLY A 96 -4.07 2.89 -5.22
C GLY A 96 -3.63 2.92 -3.77
N TRP A 97 -4.55 2.68 -2.83
CA TRP A 97 -4.27 2.58 -1.41
C TRP A 97 -5.11 1.49 -0.76
N ASP A 98 -4.70 1.06 0.43
CA ASP A 98 -5.47 0.16 1.30
C ASP A 98 -5.06 0.34 2.77
N SER A 99 -5.91 -0.08 3.71
CA SER A 99 -5.66 0.04 5.15
C SER A 99 -6.09 -1.19 5.93
N CYS A 100 -5.35 -1.53 6.99
CA CYS A 100 -5.62 -2.64 7.89
C CYS A 100 -5.75 -2.11 9.33
N GLU A 101 -6.66 -2.70 10.12
CA GLU A 101 -6.77 -2.41 11.55
C GLU A 101 -5.93 -3.43 12.31
N GLU A 102 -4.92 -2.94 13.02
CA GLU A 102 -3.99 -3.75 13.77
C GLU A 102 -4.65 -4.35 15.01
N LYS A 103 -4.01 -5.37 15.59
CA LYS A 103 -4.47 -5.99 16.85
C LYS A 103 -4.49 -5.01 18.03
N THR A 104 -3.68 -3.97 17.97
CA THR A 104 -3.61 -2.87 18.95
C THR A 104 -4.78 -1.89 18.80
N GLY A 105 -5.53 -1.95 17.70
CA GLY A 105 -6.52 -0.95 17.31
C GLY A 105 -5.93 0.21 16.50
N ASP A 106 -4.60 0.23 16.30
CA ASP A 106 -3.94 1.19 15.41
C ASP A 106 -4.28 0.87 13.94
N ILE A 107 -4.13 1.85 13.06
CA ILE A 107 -4.40 1.70 11.63
C ILE A 107 -3.09 1.85 10.86
N GLN A 108 -2.76 0.82 10.09
CA GLN A 108 -1.74 0.89 9.07
C GLN A 108 -2.39 1.18 7.72
N ILE A 109 -1.83 2.13 6.98
CA ILE A 109 -2.23 2.43 5.60
C ILE A 109 -1.03 2.38 4.67
N MET A 110 -1.26 1.85 3.47
CA MET A 110 -0.33 1.90 2.36
C MET A 110 -0.97 2.59 1.15
N ALA A 111 -0.19 3.37 0.42
CA ALA A 111 -0.60 4.01 -0.82
C ALA A 111 0.54 4.05 -1.84
N VAL A 112 0.20 3.98 -3.13
CA VAL A 112 1.13 4.15 -4.24
C VAL A 112 0.92 5.51 -4.87
N GLN A 113 2.00 6.14 -5.33
CA GLN A 113 1.94 7.38 -6.11
C GLN A 113 1.00 7.22 -7.30
N GLN A 114 0.11 8.19 -7.50
CA GLN A 114 -0.99 8.03 -8.44
C GLN A 114 -0.55 7.83 -9.88
N LYS A 115 0.56 8.47 -10.27
CA LYS A 115 1.20 8.26 -11.58
C LYS A 115 1.57 6.78 -11.78
N ILE A 116 2.23 6.18 -10.78
CA ILE A 116 2.70 4.79 -10.83
C ILE A 116 1.52 3.83 -10.81
N PHE A 117 0.54 4.06 -9.92
CA PHE A 117 -0.64 3.21 -9.81
C PHE A 117 -1.48 3.20 -11.11
N THR A 118 -1.70 4.37 -11.72
CA THR A 118 -2.46 4.49 -12.97
C THR A 118 -1.77 3.75 -14.11
N MET A 119 -0.46 3.90 -14.24
CA MET A 119 0.34 3.21 -15.26
C MET A 119 0.31 1.69 -15.04
N LEU A 120 0.55 1.24 -13.80
CA LEU A 120 0.47 -0.17 -13.41
C LEU A 120 -0.89 -0.77 -13.79
N LYS A 121 -1.98 -0.12 -13.39
CA LYS A 121 -3.35 -0.55 -13.64
C LYS A 121 -3.64 -0.68 -15.14
N LYS A 122 -3.27 0.34 -15.93
CA LYS A 122 -3.47 0.35 -17.39
C LYS A 122 -2.73 -0.81 -18.07
N GLU A 123 -1.44 -0.96 -17.79
CA GLU A 123 -0.59 -1.90 -18.52
C GLU A 123 -0.83 -3.36 -18.13
N ILE A 124 -1.19 -3.62 -16.87
CA ILE A 124 -1.62 -4.94 -16.41
C ILE A 124 -2.96 -5.33 -17.04
N TYR A 125 -3.93 -4.41 -17.07
CA TYR A 125 -5.23 -4.65 -17.68
C TYR A 125 -5.11 -4.96 -19.17
N HIS A 126 -4.30 -4.17 -19.89
CA HIS A 126 -4.05 -4.37 -21.32
C HIS A 126 -3.55 -5.78 -21.65
N ARG A 127 -2.77 -6.39 -20.75
CA ARG A 127 -2.18 -7.74 -20.92
C ARG A 127 -2.99 -8.86 -20.27
N SER A 128 -4.15 -8.56 -19.70
CA SER A 128 -4.97 -9.55 -18.97
C SER A 128 -4.18 -10.33 -17.91
N LEU A 129 -3.20 -9.67 -17.28
CA LEU A 129 -2.43 -10.22 -16.17
C LEU A 129 -3.26 -10.10 -14.89
N GLN A 130 -3.30 -11.14 -14.05
CA GLN A 130 -4.11 -11.16 -12.82
C GLN A 130 -3.26 -10.79 -11.63
N VAL A 131 -3.58 -9.72 -10.90
CA VAL A 131 -2.86 -9.34 -9.68
C VAL A 131 -3.54 -9.97 -8.48
N GLU A 132 -2.82 -10.85 -7.78
CA GLU A 132 -3.26 -11.49 -6.54
C GLU A 132 -2.89 -10.65 -5.32
N ALA A 133 -1.73 -9.99 -5.36
CA ALA A 133 -1.29 -9.09 -4.30
C ALA A 133 -0.50 -7.90 -4.84
N LEU A 134 -0.66 -6.74 -4.22
CA LEU A 134 0.10 -5.51 -4.45
C LEU A 134 0.41 -4.88 -3.08
N GLU A 135 1.69 -4.81 -2.73
CA GLU A 135 2.14 -4.25 -1.44
C GLU A 135 3.34 -3.31 -1.63
N ILE A 136 3.66 -2.59 -0.56
CA ILE A 136 4.86 -1.78 -0.46
C ILE A 136 6.04 -2.62 0.06
N GLU A 137 7.25 -2.24 -0.34
CA GLU A 137 8.50 -2.89 0.00
C GLU A 137 8.71 -3.10 1.51
N SER A 138 8.48 -2.11 2.37
CA SER A 138 8.64 -2.30 3.83
C SER A 138 7.65 -3.31 4.40
N VAL A 139 6.39 -3.25 3.98
CA VAL A 139 5.35 -4.22 4.38
C VAL A 139 5.75 -5.63 3.96
N SER A 140 6.26 -5.79 2.72
CA SER A 140 6.79 -7.07 2.26
C SER A 140 7.97 -7.55 3.11
N ILE A 141 8.92 -6.68 3.47
CA ILE A 141 10.06 -7.03 4.34
C ILE A 141 9.58 -7.42 5.75
N ALA A 142 8.59 -6.72 6.31
CA ALA A 142 8.03 -7.00 7.63
C ALA A 142 7.53 -8.44 7.78
N ARG A 143 7.00 -9.02 6.69
CA ARG A 143 6.55 -10.43 6.64
C ARG A 143 7.65 -11.43 6.92
N MET A 144 8.91 -11.03 6.78
CA MET A 144 10.06 -11.87 7.05
C MET A 144 10.49 -11.84 8.52
N LEU A 145 9.96 -10.89 9.31
CA LEU A 145 10.42 -10.53 10.65
C LEU A 145 9.41 -10.89 11.76
N HIS A 146 8.31 -11.57 11.43
CA HIS A 146 7.34 -12.07 12.42
C HIS A 146 7.94 -13.23 13.22
N GLU A 147 8.75 -12.93 14.23
CA GLU A 147 9.35 -13.97 15.06
C GLU A 147 8.81 -13.96 16.50
N GLU A 148 8.40 -12.80 17.04
CA GLU A 148 7.95 -12.73 18.43
C GLU A 148 6.86 -11.66 18.68
N LYS A 149 5.87 -12.02 19.50
CA LYS A 149 4.75 -11.13 19.86
C LYS A 149 5.23 -9.97 20.73
N ASN A 150 4.70 -8.76 20.47
CA ASN A 150 4.99 -7.51 21.18
C ASN A 150 6.47 -7.08 21.12
N LYS A 151 7.29 -7.68 20.26
CA LYS A 151 8.66 -7.22 20.03
C LYS A 151 8.71 -6.24 18.88
N CYS A 152 9.50 -5.19 19.09
CA CYS A 152 9.76 -4.18 18.09
C CYS A 152 11.19 -4.35 17.57
N TYR A 153 11.34 -4.35 16.25
CA TYR A 153 12.62 -4.52 15.58
C TYR A 153 12.85 -3.37 14.62
N ILE A 154 14.12 -3.04 14.40
CA ILE A 154 14.51 -2.26 13.23
C ILE A 154 14.85 -3.25 12.12
N PHE A 155 14.43 -2.96 10.90
CA PHE A 155 15.04 -3.53 9.72
C PHE A 155 15.81 -2.46 8.95
N ALA A 156 16.91 -2.87 8.36
CA ALA A 156 17.80 -2.01 7.60
C ALA A 156 18.21 -2.70 6.30
N ARG A 157 17.89 -2.12 5.14
CA ARG A 157 18.26 -2.69 3.84
C ARG A 157 19.05 -1.69 3.04
N ASN A 158 20.27 -2.04 2.64
CA ASN A 158 21.12 -1.24 1.76
C ASN A 158 21.33 -1.97 0.43
N SER A 159 20.60 -1.55 -0.60
CA SER A 159 20.58 -2.21 -1.93
C SER A 159 20.76 -1.24 -3.11
N GLY A 160 21.32 -0.05 -2.83
CA GLY A 160 21.37 1.12 -3.74
C GLY A 160 20.82 2.34 -3.02
N ARG A 161 19.65 2.15 -2.40
CA ARG A 161 19.10 3.01 -1.34
C ARG A 161 19.14 2.30 0.00
N ILE A 162 19.10 3.11 1.06
CA ILE A 162 18.98 2.63 2.44
C ILE A 162 17.52 2.78 2.86
N ILE A 163 16.88 1.68 3.23
CA ILE A 163 15.58 1.69 3.88
C ILE A 163 15.81 1.33 5.33
N LEU A 164 15.34 2.19 6.23
CA LEU A 164 15.20 1.89 7.65
C LEU A 164 13.71 1.82 7.95
N GLY A 165 13.27 0.75 8.61
CA GLY A 165 11.92 0.70 9.13
C GLY A 165 11.86 0.07 10.49
N ILE A 166 10.79 0.39 11.20
CA ILE A 166 10.50 -0.15 12.52
C ILE A 166 9.25 -1.00 12.39
N VAL A 167 9.36 -2.25 12.83
CA VAL A 167 8.33 -3.26 12.72
C VAL A 167 7.95 -3.76 14.11
N GLN A 168 6.66 -3.90 14.38
CA GLN A 168 6.13 -4.51 15.59
C GLN A 168 5.04 -5.49 15.22
N ASP A 169 5.12 -6.73 15.70
CA ASP A 169 4.15 -7.79 15.35
C ASP A 169 4.00 -8.04 13.83
N GLY A 170 5.02 -7.63 13.07
CA GLY A 170 5.12 -7.62 11.61
C GLY A 170 4.32 -6.54 10.88
N GLU A 171 3.86 -5.54 11.62
CA GLU A 171 3.30 -4.30 11.09
C GLU A 171 4.38 -3.19 11.08
N ILE A 172 4.39 -2.38 10.03
CA ILE A 172 5.29 -1.22 9.90
C ILE A 172 4.80 -0.02 10.72
N LEU A 173 5.52 0.32 11.79
CA LEU A 173 5.27 1.52 12.58
C LEU A 173 5.79 2.78 11.89
N ALA A 174 6.93 2.65 11.21
CA ALA A 174 7.50 3.71 10.38
C ALA A 174 8.51 3.12 9.38
N SER A 175 8.63 3.75 8.21
CA SER A 175 9.72 3.50 7.27
C SER A 175 10.30 4.81 6.75
N ARG A 176 11.59 4.84 6.44
CA ARG A 176 12.31 5.97 5.85
C ARG A 176 13.35 5.48 4.86
N ILE A 177 13.50 6.24 3.78
CA ILE A 177 14.46 5.98 2.72
C ILE A 177 15.55 7.04 2.76
N PHE A 178 16.79 6.63 2.54
CA PHE A 178 17.94 7.50 2.43
C PHE A 178 18.72 7.20 1.16
N SER A 179 19.17 8.27 0.51
CA SER A 179 20.06 8.21 -0.66
C SER A 179 21.53 7.96 -0.29
N LYS A 180 21.88 8.19 0.97
CA LYS A 180 23.21 8.02 1.56
C LYS A 180 23.07 7.53 3.00
N LEU A 181 24.18 7.13 3.62
CA LEU A 181 24.19 6.73 5.03
C LEU A 181 23.53 7.82 5.90
N PRO A 182 22.50 7.49 6.70
CA PRO A 182 21.84 8.47 7.55
C PRO A 182 22.75 8.89 8.69
N ASP A 183 22.47 10.07 9.23
CA ASP A 183 23.15 10.58 10.42
C ASP A 183 22.76 9.79 11.67
N GLN A 184 23.72 9.55 12.57
CA GLN A 184 23.50 8.76 13.79
C GLN A 184 22.49 9.42 14.74
N GLU A 185 22.54 10.75 14.88
CA GLU A 185 21.60 11.51 15.71
C GLU A 185 20.19 11.41 15.13
N TYR A 186 20.07 11.44 13.80
CA TYR A 186 18.78 11.23 13.14
C TYR A 186 18.20 9.84 13.42
N VAL A 187 19.00 8.78 13.27
CA VAL A 187 18.55 7.40 13.55
C VAL A 187 18.11 7.28 15.01
N LYS A 188 18.88 7.85 15.94
CA LYS A 188 18.51 7.85 17.36
C LYS A 188 17.20 8.58 17.62
N LYS A 189 16.99 9.76 17.04
CA LYS A 189 15.71 10.50 17.15
C LYS A 189 14.53 9.72 16.61
N LEU A 190 14.70 9.03 15.47
CA LEU A 190 13.66 8.20 14.88
C LEU A 190 13.27 7.06 15.83
N VAL A 191 14.25 6.36 16.40
CA VAL A 191 14.04 5.25 17.33
C VAL A 191 13.40 5.73 18.62
N ASP A 192 13.94 6.79 19.23
CA ASP A 192 13.41 7.37 20.47
C ASP A 192 11.96 7.84 20.30
N TYR A 193 11.61 8.42 19.15
CA TYR A 193 10.25 8.87 18.86
C TYR A 193 9.25 7.71 18.82
N ILE A 194 9.64 6.55 18.30
CA ILE A 194 8.75 5.40 18.13
C ILE A 194 8.71 4.55 19.41
N ALA A 195 9.83 4.44 20.13
CA ALA A 195 9.91 3.69 21.38
C ALA A 195 9.19 4.40 22.54
N ARG A 196 9.27 5.74 22.64
CA ARG A 196 8.72 6.51 23.78
C ARG A 196 7.21 6.30 24.04
N PRO A 197 6.32 6.30 23.03
CA PRO A 197 4.89 6.13 23.30
C PRO A 197 4.50 4.71 23.71
N LYS A 198 5.30 3.70 23.34
CA LYS A 198 4.94 2.28 23.52
C LYS A 198 5.70 1.58 24.66
N ASP A 199 6.70 2.23 25.26
CA ASP A 199 7.59 1.66 26.28
C ASP A 199 8.22 0.31 25.84
N VAL A 200 8.41 0.14 24.53
CA VAL A 200 8.99 -1.08 23.95
C VAL A 200 10.46 -0.82 23.62
N PRO A 201 11.41 -1.52 24.27
CA PRO A 201 12.82 -1.38 23.95
C PRO A 201 13.11 -1.94 22.55
N ILE A 202 13.83 -1.16 21.75
CA ILE A 202 14.28 -1.55 20.42
C ILE A 202 15.78 -1.83 20.51
N GLU A 203 16.14 -3.10 20.72
CA GLU A 203 17.54 -3.50 20.91
C GLU A 203 18.14 -4.19 19.69
N GLN A 204 17.29 -4.66 18.78
CA GLN A 204 17.69 -5.54 17.67
C GLN A 204 17.42 -4.89 16.31
N VAL A 205 18.40 -5.05 15.42
CA VAL A 205 18.34 -4.62 14.03
C VAL A 205 18.56 -5.84 13.15
N PHE A 206 17.61 -6.17 12.28
CA PHE A 206 17.83 -7.07 11.16
C PHE A 206 18.36 -6.29 9.98
N ILE A 207 19.49 -6.71 9.39
CA ILE A 207 20.15 -5.94 8.34
C ILE A 207 20.51 -6.78 7.12
N GLN A 208 20.32 -6.17 5.96
CA GLN A 208 20.95 -6.59 4.70
C GLN A 208 21.81 -5.43 4.20
N ASP A 209 23.12 -5.46 4.48
CA ASP A 209 24.06 -4.41 4.06
C ASP A 209 25.30 -5.01 3.40
N LYS A 210 25.35 -4.92 2.06
CA LYS A 210 26.50 -5.41 1.28
C LYS A 210 27.79 -4.62 1.54
N THR A 211 27.68 -3.38 2.02
CA THR A 211 28.85 -2.50 2.21
C THR A 211 29.45 -2.58 3.62
N GLY A 212 28.70 -3.11 4.58
CA GLY A 212 29.02 -3.14 6.00
C GLY A 212 28.99 -1.78 6.72
N LYS A 213 28.90 -0.65 6.00
CA LYS A 213 28.93 0.70 6.61
C LYS A 213 27.72 0.98 7.48
N LEU A 214 26.53 0.54 7.06
CA LEU A 214 25.30 0.68 7.81
C LEU A 214 25.32 -0.23 9.04
N SER A 215 25.83 -1.46 8.91
CA SER A 215 26.00 -2.38 10.04
C SER A 215 26.95 -1.81 11.11
N VAL A 216 28.08 -1.21 10.71
CA VAL A 216 29.02 -0.57 11.65
C VAL A 216 28.37 0.59 12.39
N MET A 217 27.65 1.45 11.67
CA MET A 217 26.97 2.60 12.27
C MET A 217 25.90 2.18 13.29
N LEU A 218 25.05 1.19 12.95
CA LEU A 218 24.03 0.70 13.87
C LEU A 218 24.61 -0.01 15.09
N LYS A 219 25.74 -0.73 14.95
CA LYS A 219 26.48 -1.28 16.11
C LYS A 219 27.02 -0.18 17.03
N SER A 220 27.54 0.92 16.47
CA SER A 220 28.04 2.04 17.29
C SER A 220 26.93 2.77 18.06
N LEU A 221 25.67 2.65 17.63
CA LEU A 221 24.50 3.13 18.35
C LEU A 221 24.03 2.19 19.47
N GLY A 222 24.68 1.04 19.64
CA GLY A 222 24.37 0.06 20.69
C GLY A 222 23.37 -1.02 20.29
N PHE A 223 22.93 -1.07 19.02
CA PHE A 223 22.01 -2.12 18.56
C PHE A 223 22.72 -3.47 18.39
N LYS A 224 22.02 -4.55 18.77
CA LYS A 224 22.37 -5.91 18.37
C LYS A 224 21.98 -6.11 16.90
N VAL A 225 22.98 -6.05 16.03
CA VAL A 225 22.82 -6.19 14.58
C VAL A 225 22.87 -7.67 14.19
N LEU A 226 21.82 -8.12 13.52
CA LEU A 226 21.62 -9.47 12.99
C LEU A 226 21.59 -9.41 11.46
N ASP A 227 22.60 -9.97 10.82
CA ASP A 227 22.62 -10.05 9.36
C ASP A 227 21.58 -11.06 8.87
N GLY A 228 20.82 -10.70 7.84
CA GLY A 228 19.75 -11.52 7.29
C GLY A 228 19.41 -11.15 5.85
N GLU A 229 18.72 -12.05 5.17
CA GLU A 229 18.13 -11.75 3.86
C GLU A 229 16.86 -10.92 4.07
N LEU A 230 16.78 -9.75 3.46
CA LEU A 230 15.63 -8.83 3.50
C LEU A 230 15.19 -8.54 2.06
N ASP A 231 14.94 -9.59 1.28
CA ASP A 231 14.44 -9.46 -0.08
C ASP A 231 12.90 -9.29 -0.06
N PRO A 232 12.35 -8.12 -0.46
CA PRO A 232 10.91 -7.92 -0.52
C PRO A 232 10.18 -8.93 -1.43
N MET A 233 10.85 -9.46 -2.46
CA MET A 233 10.28 -10.50 -3.32
C MET A 233 10.05 -11.81 -2.57
N ILE A 234 10.90 -12.14 -1.58
CA ILE A 234 10.69 -13.26 -0.65
C ILE A 234 9.56 -12.92 0.32
N GLY A 235 9.55 -11.70 0.83
CA GLY A 235 8.50 -11.18 1.71
C GLY A 235 7.08 -11.36 1.17
N ILE A 236 6.82 -10.86 -0.04
CA ILE A 236 5.51 -11.00 -0.70
C ILE A 236 5.17 -12.46 -1.02
N CYS A 237 6.17 -13.32 -1.22
CA CYS A 237 5.95 -14.76 -1.38
C CYS A 237 5.45 -15.43 -0.09
N ARG A 238 5.66 -14.83 1.09
CA ARG A 238 5.16 -15.32 2.38
C ARG A 238 3.75 -14.83 2.71
N LYS A 239 3.19 -13.88 1.95
CA LYS A 239 1.82 -13.38 2.15
C LYS A 239 0.80 -14.52 2.11
N LEU A 240 0.00 -14.61 3.18
CA LEU A 240 -1.05 -15.61 3.41
C LEU A 240 -2.45 -14.98 3.43
N ASP A 241 -2.54 -13.76 3.95
CA ASP A 241 -3.69 -12.86 4.03
C ASP A 241 -4.04 -12.29 2.65
N LEU A 242 -4.50 -13.15 1.74
CA LEU A 242 -5.02 -12.73 0.42
C LEU A 242 -6.53 -12.49 0.44
N THR A 243 -7.24 -13.10 1.39
CA THR A 243 -8.70 -13.11 1.50
C THR A 243 -9.08 -13.03 2.97
N GLY A 244 -10.00 -12.15 3.34
CA GLY A 244 -10.40 -11.91 4.72
C GLY A 244 -11.42 -10.78 4.79
N ARG A 245 -11.78 -10.32 5.99
CA ARG A 245 -12.46 -9.03 6.12
C ARG A 245 -11.46 -7.93 5.75
N ASP A 246 -11.92 -6.85 5.12
CA ASP A 246 -11.05 -5.75 4.67
C ASP A 246 -10.09 -5.26 5.77
N LYS A 247 -10.56 -5.24 7.02
CA LYS A 247 -9.75 -4.84 8.18
C LYS A 247 -8.59 -5.78 8.55
N ASP A 248 -8.58 -7.02 8.04
CA ASP A 248 -7.62 -8.07 8.38
C ASP A 248 -6.62 -8.34 7.23
N VAL A 249 -6.74 -7.63 6.10
CA VAL A 249 -5.94 -7.84 4.88
C VAL A 249 -5.40 -6.50 4.40
N LEU A 250 -4.08 -6.40 4.27
CA LEU A 250 -3.43 -5.24 3.67
C LEU A 250 -3.03 -5.61 2.23
N ASN A 251 -3.81 -5.20 1.23
CA ASN A 251 -3.57 -5.49 -0.19
C ASN A 251 -4.15 -4.41 -1.12
N ILE A 252 -3.31 -3.67 -1.84
CA ILE A 252 -3.80 -2.56 -2.69
C ILE A 252 -4.65 -3.14 -3.83
N PRO A 253 -5.95 -2.81 -3.91
CA PRO A 253 -6.82 -3.37 -4.92
C PRO A 253 -6.49 -2.75 -6.28
N LEU A 254 -5.91 -3.57 -7.16
CA LEU A 254 -5.86 -3.25 -8.57
C LEU A 254 -7.18 -3.71 -9.17
N ASN A 255 -8.23 -2.88 -9.08
CA ASN A 255 -9.57 -3.21 -9.58
C ASN A 255 -9.51 -3.63 -11.06
N GLN A 256 -9.33 -4.92 -11.30
CA GLN A 256 -9.65 -5.58 -12.54
C GLN A 256 -11.15 -5.79 -12.46
N SER A 257 -11.90 -5.02 -13.23
CA SER A 257 -13.25 -5.46 -13.57
C SER A 257 -13.08 -6.77 -14.33
N ASN A 258 -12.96 -7.89 -13.60
CA ASN A 258 -13.44 -9.16 -14.11
C ASN A 258 -14.86 -8.84 -14.52
N GLY A 259 -15.14 -8.92 -15.82
CA GLY A 259 -16.51 -8.89 -16.29
C GLY A 259 -17.26 -9.91 -15.46
N ALA A 260 -18.06 -9.42 -14.52
CA ALA A 260 -19.12 -10.18 -13.92
C ALA A 260 -20.09 -10.43 -15.08
N GLY A 261 -19.78 -11.46 -15.87
CA GLY A 261 -20.78 -12.29 -16.50
C GLY A 261 -21.64 -12.78 -15.36
N ASN A 262 -22.62 -11.95 -15.02
CA ASN A 262 -23.66 -12.25 -14.08
C ASN A 262 -24.53 -13.29 -14.78
N ASN A 263 -24.10 -14.55 -14.78
CA ASN A 263 -25.02 -15.68 -14.95
C ASN A 263 -25.82 -15.79 -13.63
N ASN A 264 -26.57 -14.74 -13.32
CA ASN A 264 -27.82 -14.93 -12.63
C ASN A 264 -28.77 -15.41 -13.72
N GLY A 265 -29.06 -16.72 -13.69
CA GLY A 265 -30.15 -17.29 -14.47
C GLY A 265 -31.37 -16.41 -14.27
N GLU A 266 -31.78 -15.76 -15.35
CA GLU A 266 -33.06 -15.08 -15.49
C GLU A 266 -34.16 -16.10 -15.18
N ASN A 267 -34.70 -16.03 -13.96
CA ASN A 267 -36.09 -16.43 -13.75
C ASN A 267 -36.95 -15.39 -14.45
N ASN A 268 -37.29 -15.65 -15.71
CA ASN A 268 -38.28 -14.89 -16.47
C ASN A 268 -39.67 -15.06 -15.84
N GLY A 269 -39.91 -14.34 -14.74
CA GLY A 269 -41.25 -14.02 -14.27
C GLY A 269 -41.75 -12.80 -15.04
N SER A 270 -42.55 -13.01 -16.08
CA SER A 270 -43.17 -11.93 -16.84
C SER A 270 -44.11 -11.12 -15.92
N MET A 271 -43.72 -9.90 -15.55
CA MET A 271 -44.61 -8.96 -14.86
C MET A 271 -45.85 -8.69 -15.72
N ASN A 272 -47.03 -8.88 -15.14
CA ASN A 272 -48.30 -8.61 -15.81
C ASN A 272 -48.44 -7.10 -16.09
N LEU A 273 -49.17 -6.74 -17.17
CA LEU A 273 -49.31 -5.36 -17.65
C LEU A 273 -49.76 -4.37 -16.55
N ARG A 274 -50.55 -4.84 -15.57
CA ARG A 274 -50.97 -4.04 -14.40
C ARG A 274 -49.81 -3.61 -13.49
N GLU A 275 -48.81 -4.47 -13.29
CA GLU A 275 -47.64 -4.16 -12.45
C GLU A 275 -46.72 -3.14 -13.15
N LYS A 276 -46.59 -3.23 -14.48
CA LYS A 276 -45.84 -2.24 -15.28
C LYS A 276 -46.48 -0.84 -15.19
N ILE A 277 -47.81 -0.76 -15.27
CA ILE A 277 -48.54 0.51 -15.18
C ILE A 277 -48.39 1.13 -13.78
N LEU A 278 -48.48 0.33 -12.72
CA LEU A 278 -48.29 0.81 -11.35
C LEU A 278 -46.86 1.33 -11.10
N LEU A 279 -45.84 0.68 -11.66
CA LEU A 279 -44.45 1.14 -11.57
C LEU A 279 -44.25 2.49 -12.28
N ILE A 280 -44.87 2.69 -13.45
CA ILE A 280 -44.79 3.94 -14.20
C ILE A 280 -45.48 5.08 -13.43
N ILE A 281 -46.66 4.84 -12.84
CA ILE A 281 -47.36 5.83 -12.02
C ILE A 281 -46.52 6.20 -10.79
N PHE A 282 -45.91 5.21 -10.13
CA PHE A 282 -45.03 5.45 -8.99
C PHE A 282 -43.81 6.31 -9.37
N LEU A 283 -43.12 5.97 -10.46
CA LEU A 283 -41.99 6.75 -10.97
C LEU A 283 -42.37 8.20 -11.33
N LEU A 284 -43.52 8.40 -11.96
CA LEU A 284 -44.02 9.75 -12.29
C LEU A 284 -44.33 10.57 -11.02
N SER A 285 -44.86 9.94 -9.96
CA SER A 285 -45.13 10.63 -8.69
C SER A 285 -43.87 11.04 -7.94
N VAL A 286 -42.80 10.22 -7.97
CA VAL A 286 -41.51 10.52 -7.33
C VAL A 286 -40.77 11.64 -8.08
N VAL A 287 -40.76 11.60 -9.41
CA VAL A 287 -40.13 12.64 -10.23
C VAL A 287 -40.89 13.97 -10.10
N GLY A 288 -42.23 13.94 -10.11
CA GLY A 288 -43.06 15.13 -9.91
C GLY A 288 -42.89 15.77 -8.53
N GLY A 289 -42.81 14.97 -7.46
CA GLY A 289 -42.57 15.46 -6.10
C GLY A 289 -41.17 16.07 -5.92
N SER A 290 -40.15 15.48 -6.55
CA SER A 290 -38.76 15.97 -6.49
C SER A 290 -38.59 17.33 -7.19
N ALA A 291 -39.27 17.52 -8.33
CA ALA A 291 -39.26 18.80 -9.05
C ALA A 291 -39.93 19.93 -8.26
N PHE A 292 -41.00 19.63 -7.52
CA PHE A 292 -41.70 20.61 -6.66
C PHE A 292 -40.85 21.05 -5.46
N VAL A 293 -40.13 20.11 -4.83
CA VAL A 293 -39.20 20.42 -3.72
C VAL A 293 -37.98 21.21 -4.20
N TYR A 294 -37.48 20.92 -5.41
CA TYR A 294 -36.38 21.69 -6.01
C TYR A 294 -36.78 23.13 -6.33
N TYR A 295 -38.01 23.36 -6.80
CA TYR A 295 -38.48 24.71 -7.17
C TYR A 295 -38.75 25.60 -5.95
N THR A 296 -39.22 25.03 -4.84
CA THR A 296 -39.53 25.79 -3.61
C THR A 296 -38.28 26.19 -2.80
N LYS A 297 -37.13 25.54 -2.99
CA LYS A 297 -35.87 25.86 -2.29
C LYS A 297 -35.01 26.97 -2.94
N LYS A 298 -35.41 27.52 -4.09
CA LYS A 298 -34.58 28.47 -4.86
C LYS A 298 -34.88 29.96 -4.60
N ILE A 299 -35.25 30.33 -3.37
CA ILE A 299 -35.44 31.73 -2.95
C ILE A 299 -34.39 32.15 -1.90
N LYS A 300 -33.31 32.80 -2.41
CA LYS A 300 -32.35 33.78 -1.80
C LYS A 300 -31.44 33.37 -0.62
N PRO A 301 -30.40 34.19 -0.27
CA PRO A 301 -29.41 34.91 -1.09
C PRO A 301 -27.96 34.61 -0.64
N GLY A 302 -26.97 35.14 -1.38
CA GLY A 302 -25.56 34.72 -1.34
C GLY A 302 -24.71 35.11 -0.12
N VAL A 303 -23.53 34.49 -0.05
CA VAL A 303 -22.41 34.89 0.82
C VAL A 303 -21.10 34.83 0.03
N VAL A 304 -20.36 35.92 0.16
CA VAL A 304 -19.07 36.29 -0.45
C VAL A 304 -17.95 35.35 -0.02
N LYS A 305 -17.12 34.88 -0.97
CA LYS A 305 -15.83 34.23 -0.70
C LYS A 305 -14.75 35.29 -0.52
N ILE A 306 -14.15 35.35 0.67
CA ILE A 306 -12.89 36.04 0.92
C ILE A 306 -11.78 35.00 0.86
N ALA A 307 -10.81 35.19 -0.03
CA ALA A 307 -9.60 34.39 -0.11
C ALA A 307 -8.49 35.04 0.72
N PRO A 308 -7.79 34.31 1.60
CA PRO A 308 -6.53 34.77 2.14
C PRO A 308 -5.36 34.38 1.23
N SER A 309 -4.50 35.37 1.03
CA SER A 309 -3.26 35.39 0.28
C SER A 309 -2.23 34.36 0.74
N PHE A 310 -1.55 33.78 -0.26
CA PHE A 310 -0.34 32.99 -0.11
C PHE A 310 0.76 33.80 0.60
N GLN A 311 1.23 33.32 1.75
CA GLN A 311 2.56 33.64 2.26
C GLN A 311 3.51 32.49 1.91
N ASN A 312 4.61 32.85 1.26
CA ASN A 312 5.73 31.98 0.97
C ASN A 312 6.25 31.36 2.27
N ILE A 313 6.18 30.03 2.35
CA ILE A 313 6.86 29.23 3.36
C ILE A 313 7.82 28.35 2.58
N GLU A 314 9.12 28.51 2.84
CA GLU A 314 10.17 27.64 2.32
C GLU A 314 9.81 26.19 2.65
N SER A 315 9.62 25.39 1.59
CA SER A 315 9.33 23.97 1.67
C SER A 315 10.57 23.22 2.13
N ASP A 316 10.52 22.67 3.33
CA ASP A 316 11.34 21.52 3.69
C ASP A 316 11.01 20.38 2.69
N PRO A 317 12.00 19.78 1.99
CA PRO A 317 11.77 18.66 1.05
C PRO A 317 11.18 17.40 1.71
N THR A 318 10.97 17.39 3.02
CA THR A 318 10.50 16.22 3.78
C THR A 318 8.99 15.98 3.78
N GLY A 319 8.15 16.93 3.34
CA GLY A 319 6.70 16.72 3.15
C GLY A 319 5.90 16.24 4.36
N LEU A 320 6.49 16.19 5.56
CA LEU A 320 5.85 15.69 6.77
C LEU A 320 5.50 16.85 7.70
N ARG A 321 4.21 17.05 7.93
CA ARG A 321 3.72 17.88 9.03
C ARG A 321 3.83 17.07 10.31
N TRP A 322 4.89 17.29 11.06
CA TRP A 322 5.04 16.76 12.41
C TRP A 322 4.09 17.54 13.33
N GLY A 323 3.11 16.83 13.91
CA GLY A 323 2.24 17.41 14.94
C GLY A 323 3.07 17.94 16.11
N LYS A 324 2.73 19.14 16.57
CA LYS A 324 3.31 19.72 17.79
C LYS A 324 2.94 18.92 19.03
#